data_AF-A0AAW0LG41-F1
#
_entry.id   AF-A0AAW0LG41-F1
#
_cell.length_a   1.000
_cell.length_b   1.000
_cell.length_c   1.000
_cell.angle_alpha   90.00
_cell.angle_beta   90.00
_cell.angle_gamma   90.00
#
_symmetry.space_group_name_H-M   'P 1'
#
loop_
_entity.id
_entity.type
_entity.pdbx_description
1 polymer ?
#
loop_
_entity_poly.entity_id
_entity_poly.type
_entity_poly.pdbx_seq_one_letter_code
_entity_poly.pdbx_strand_id
1 'polypeptide(L)'
;MGTLQIVLGGLVIIVSLLSLIRFYSAGFFTRNEDICRQFYGQKDAYDGFDIKALSDRVGEVLDRMESLQEKLELKVKEMEKHKEVLDRNNITRLEYKKYLEEEVIRPLYGAHIALRQIRLPKVEGIRNSTMKEEPLINTFVIEEIRKYITPKENRIGKINIYGTERIHNTIGHACVLYKKELEEYMGYDIGSYCNDDWNLAQKLMVNGCDPLPRRRCLTRASKVYQKPYPINESLWRLPDGRNVRWSNYQCRNFECLSSKNPKRGYSKCVGCFEMEKEKLKWVTNSSLPVDLLINDVLTIKPGEIRIGLDFGVGTGTFAARMREHNVTIVSTALNLGAPFNEMIALRGLIPLYVTLNQRLPFFDNTMDLIHTSGFMDGWIDLLLLDFILYDWDRVLRPGGLLWIDRFFCSRKDLDDYMYMFLQFRYKKHKWAIAPKSKDEVYLSALLEKPSRAI
;
A
#
# COMPACT_ATOMS: atom_id res chain seq x y z
N MET A 1 30.98 -3.60 82.20
CA MET A 1 30.74 -4.29 80.91
C MET A 1 29.29 -4.17 80.42
N GLY A 2 28.26 -4.21 81.28
CA GLY A 2 26.85 -4.09 80.85
C GLY A 2 26.37 -2.67 80.45
N THR A 3 26.97 -1.61 81.02
CA THR A 3 26.57 -0.22 80.71
C THR A 3 26.93 0.21 79.28
N LEU A 4 28.04 -0.29 78.75
CA LEU A 4 28.48 0.03 77.38
C LEU A 4 27.59 -0.64 76.32
N GLN A 5 27.07 -1.84 76.60
CA GLN A 5 26.14 -2.55 75.70
C GLN A 5 24.77 -1.88 75.62
N ILE A 6 24.28 -1.30 76.72
CA ILE A 6 23.01 -0.56 76.72
C ILE A 6 23.13 0.74 75.91
N VAL A 7 24.28 1.43 76.02
CA VAL A 7 24.55 2.64 75.23
C VAL A 7 24.68 2.34 73.74
N LEU A 8 25.39 1.25 73.36
CA LEU A 8 25.45 0.81 71.96
C LEU A 8 24.09 0.35 71.42
N GLY A 9 23.30 -0.37 72.23
CA GLY A 9 21.95 -0.79 71.86
C GLY A 9 21.01 0.39 71.60
N GLY A 10 21.06 1.42 72.46
CA GLY A 10 20.31 2.66 72.27
C GLY A 10 20.71 3.41 70.99
N LEU A 11 22.01 3.47 70.70
CA LEU A 11 22.53 4.10 69.48
C LEU A 11 22.07 3.38 68.20
N VAL A 12 22.04 2.05 68.19
CA VAL A 12 21.55 1.27 67.04
C VAL A 12 20.05 1.50 66.80
N ILE A 13 19.25 1.61 67.86
CA ILE A 13 17.81 1.88 67.75
C ILE A 13 17.58 3.30 67.22
N ILE A 14 18.34 4.29 67.68
CA ILE A 14 18.23 5.68 67.21
C ILE A 14 18.65 5.79 65.74
N VAL A 15 19.74 5.14 65.33
CA VAL A 15 20.17 5.12 63.92
C VAL A 15 19.16 4.39 63.04
N SER A 16 18.55 3.31 63.53
CA SER A 16 17.48 2.58 62.84
C SER A 16 16.24 3.45 62.66
N LEU A 17 15.80 4.15 63.70
CA LEU A 17 14.67 5.09 63.64
C LEU A 17 14.95 6.28 62.72
N LEU A 18 16.16 6.86 62.74
CA LEU A 18 16.57 7.93 61.83
C LEU A 18 16.64 7.45 60.38
N SER A 19 17.06 6.21 60.15
CA SER A 19 17.06 5.61 58.81
C SER A 19 15.64 5.32 58.31
N LEU A 20 14.72 4.90 59.20
CA LEU A 20 13.31 4.72 58.88
C LEU A 20 12.63 6.05 58.56
N ILE A 21 12.92 7.11 59.34
CA ILE A 21 12.42 8.47 59.09
C ILE A 21 12.97 9.01 57.77
N ARG A 22 14.25 8.76 57.44
CA ARG A 22 14.80 9.10 56.12
C ARG A 22 14.13 8.32 55.00
N PHE A 23 13.86 7.02 55.19
CA PHE A 23 13.18 6.17 54.21
C PHE A 23 11.72 6.61 53.96
N TYR A 24 11.00 7.03 55.01
CA TYR A 24 9.66 7.60 54.91
C TYR A 24 9.66 9.03 54.33
N SER A 25 10.67 9.86 54.64
CA SER A 25 10.83 11.19 54.03
C SER A 25 11.27 11.14 52.56
N ALA A 26 11.91 10.04 52.14
CA ALA A 26 12.35 9.79 50.76
C ALA A 26 11.27 9.13 49.88
N GLY A 27 10.04 8.97 50.37
CA GLY A 27 8.84 8.85 49.53
C GLY A 27 8.76 7.62 48.61
N PHE A 28 9.08 6.42 49.09
CA PHE A 28 9.05 5.21 48.26
C PHE A 28 7.79 4.32 48.34
N PHE A 29 6.79 4.56 49.22
CA PHE A 29 5.59 3.68 49.24
C PHE A 29 4.22 4.30 49.57
N THR A 30 4.10 5.62 49.63
CA THR A 30 2.78 6.27 49.80
C THR A 30 2.63 7.41 48.80
N ARG A 31 2.43 7.06 47.53
CA ARG A 31 2.09 8.05 46.49
C ARG A 31 1.18 7.47 45.41
N ASN A 32 0.15 6.71 45.80
CA ASN A 32 -0.89 6.26 44.87
C ASN A 32 -2.07 7.23 44.73
N GLU A 33 -2.21 8.26 45.57
CA GLU A 33 -3.25 9.29 45.41
C GLU A 33 -2.72 10.62 44.83
N ASP A 34 -1.44 10.95 45.05
CA ASP A 34 -0.88 12.23 44.59
C ASP A 34 -0.42 12.22 43.13
N ILE A 35 -0.22 11.04 42.52
CA ILE A 35 0.01 10.97 41.07
C ILE A 35 -1.25 11.44 40.35
N CYS A 36 -2.45 11.05 40.81
CA CYS A 36 -3.72 11.57 40.29
C CYS A 36 -3.94 13.05 40.60
N ARG A 37 -3.58 13.56 41.78
CA ARG A 37 -3.75 15.00 42.08
C ARG A 37 -2.83 15.92 41.28
N GLN A 38 -1.68 15.42 40.82
CA GLN A 38 -0.81 16.19 39.91
C GLN A 38 -1.33 16.21 38.46
N PHE A 39 -2.31 15.36 38.11
CA PHE A 39 -3.06 15.43 36.85
C PHE A 39 -4.23 16.42 36.87
N TYR A 40 -4.75 16.80 38.05
CA TYR A 40 -5.93 17.68 38.17
C TYR A 40 -5.61 19.16 38.45
N GLY A 41 -4.34 19.52 38.63
CA GLY A 41 -3.93 20.85 39.10
C GLY A 41 -3.68 21.92 38.03
N GLN A 42 -3.75 21.61 36.74
CA GLN A 42 -3.45 22.59 35.69
C GLN A 42 -4.29 22.37 34.44
N LYS A 43 -5.58 22.73 34.51
CA LYS A 43 -6.51 22.64 33.36
C LYS A 43 -6.06 23.46 32.15
N ASP A 44 -5.24 24.49 32.33
CA ASP A 44 -4.84 25.40 31.25
C ASP A 44 -3.57 24.96 30.47
N ALA A 45 -2.93 23.85 30.86
CA ALA A 45 -1.71 23.35 30.18
C ALA A 45 -1.96 22.17 29.21
N TYR A 46 -3.16 21.59 29.22
CA TYR A 46 -3.50 20.36 28.49
C TYR A 46 -4.56 20.55 27.39
N ASP A 47 -4.81 21.79 26.95
CA ASP A 47 -5.87 22.14 25.98
C ASP A 47 -5.60 21.65 24.53
N GLY A 48 -4.85 20.56 24.38
CA GLY A 48 -4.52 19.92 23.12
C GLY A 48 -3.94 18.50 23.25
N PHE A 49 -4.00 17.88 24.44
CA PHE A 49 -3.49 16.53 24.68
C PHE A 49 -4.63 15.54 24.90
N ASP A 50 -4.75 14.53 24.02
CA ASP A 50 -5.80 13.52 24.11
C ASP A 50 -5.42 12.40 25.08
N ILE A 51 -5.83 12.56 26.35
CA ILE A 51 -5.62 11.58 27.43
C ILE A 51 -6.26 10.23 27.08
N LYS A 52 -7.38 10.23 26.35
CA LYS A 52 -8.07 8.99 25.94
C LYS A 52 -7.22 8.24 24.92
N ALA A 53 -6.70 8.93 23.90
CA ALA A 53 -5.79 8.32 22.92
C ALA A 53 -4.48 7.80 23.56
N LEU A 54 -3.98 8.44 24.63
CA LEU A 54 -2.87 7.88 25.41
C LEU A 54 -3.27 6.60 26.15
N SER A 55 -4.40 6.63 26.87
CA SER A 55 -4.90 5.47 27.61
C SER A 55 -5.16 4.27 26.69
N ASP A 56 -5.79 4.50 25.54
CA ASP A 56 -6.11 3.46 24.56
C ASP A 56 -4.83 2.81 24.00
N ARG A 57 -3.76 3.60 23.77
CA ARG A 57 -2.44 3.06 23.36
C ARG A 57 -1.79 2.21 24.43
N VAL A 58 -1.83 2.67 25.68
CA VAL A 58 -1.27 1.90 26.80
C VAL A 58 -2.04 0.58 26.94
N GLY A 59 -3.37 0.63 26.85
CA GLY A 59 -4.23 -0.55 26.82
C GLY A 59 -3.84 -1.53 25.72
N GLU A 60 -3.72 -1.08 24.46
CA GLU A 60 -3.36 -1.96 23.34
C GLU A 60 -1.99 -2.64 23.54
N VAL A 61 -1.03 -1.94 24.10
CA VAL A 61 0.29 -2.52 24.37
C VAL A 61 0.23 -3.54 25.52
N LEU A 62 -0.57 -3.28 26.55
CA LEU A 62 -0.83 -4.26 27.62
C LEU A 62 -1.52 -5.51 27.09
N ASP A 63 -2.55 -5.36 26.24
CA ASP A 63 -3.26 -6.49 25.61
C ASP A 63 -2.31 -7.35 24.75
N ARG A 64 -1.38 -6.71 24.03
CA ARG A 64 -0.34 -7.44 23.26
C ARG A 64 0.61 -8.21 24.17
N MET A 65 0.99 -7.63 25.31
CA MET A 65 1.83 -8.32 26.29
C MET A 65 1.11 -9.49 26.94
N GLU A 66 -0.17 -9.33 27.27
CA GLU A 66 -1.03 -10.38 27.81
C GLU A 66 -1.21 -11.52 26.81
N SER A 67 -1.56 -11.21 25.56
CA SER A 67 -1.67 -12.22 24.49
C SER A 67 -0.35 -12.97 24.26
N LEU A 68 0.79 -12.27 24.40
CA LEU A 68 2.10 -12.91 24.31
C LEU A 68 2.38 -13.84 25.48
N GLN A 69 2.01 -13.41 26.69
CA GLN A 69 2.12 -14.23 27.88
C GLN A 69 1.26 -15.49 27.76
N GLU A 70 -0.01 -15.36 27.33
CA GLU A 70 -0.90 -16.50 27.09
C GLU A 70 -0.34 -17.47 26.04
N LYS A 71 0.19 -16.97 24.91
CA LYS A 71 0.83 -17.82 23.89
C LYS A 71 2.03 -18.56 24.42
N LEU A 72 2.86 -17.89 25.23
CA LEU A 72 3.98 -18.54 25.91
C LEU A 72 3.49 -19.64 26.83
N GLU A 73 2.52 -19.35 27.70
CA GLU A 73 1.99 -20.29 28.67
C GLU A 73 1.34 -21.51 28.00
N LEU A 74 0.55 -21.31 26.95
CA LEU A 74 -0.05 -22.40 26.17
C LEU A 74 1.01 -23.28 25.54
N LYS A 75 2.07 -22.69 24.97
CA LYS A 75 3.15 -23.46 24.33
C LYS A 75 4.06 -24.16 25.33
N VAL A 76 4.33 -23.56 26.48
CA VAL A 76 5.02 -24.22 27.60
C VAL A 76 4.21 -25.42 28.07
N LYS A 77 2.89 -25.30 28.25
CA LYS A 77 2.00 -26.41 28.58
C LYS A 77 1.99 -27.51 27.50
N GLU A 78 2.02 -27.13 26.22
CA GLU A 78 2.08 -28.08 25.10
C GLU A 78 3.41 -28.85 25.08
N MET A 79 4.54 -28.16 25.33
CA MET A 79 5.86 -28.79 25.49
C MET A 79 5.91 -29.74 26.70
N GLU A 80 5.28 -29.38 27.83
CA GLU A 80 5.17 -30.25 28.99
C GLU A 80 4.30 -31.48 28.73
N LYS A 81 3.23 -31.34 27.94
CA LYS A 81 2.31 -32.42 27.58
C LYS A 81 2.92 -33.43 26.60
N HIS A 82 3.85 -33.00 25.75
CA HIS A 82 4.57 -33.85 24.80
C HIS A 82 5.94 -34.36 25.31
N LYS A 83 6.25 -34.15 26.60
CA LYS A 83 7.53 -34.50 27.24
C LYS A 83 7.92 -35.98 27.06
N GLU A 84 6.97 -36.91 27.02
CA GLU A 84 7.24 -38.34 26.82
C GLU A 84 7.48 -38.74 25.34
N VAL A 85 7.07 -37.91 24.37
CA VAL A 85 7.27 -38.15 22.93
C VAL A 85 8.53 -37.45 22.40
N LEU A 86 8.94 -36.34 23.04
CA LEU A 86 10.15 -35.57 22.73
C LEU A 86 11.46 -36.34 23.01
N ASP A 87 11.45 -37.32 23.91
CA ASP A 87 12.60 -38.21 24.13
C ASP A 87 12.87 -39.17 22.95
N ARG A 88 11.94 -39.28 21.98
CA ARG A 88 12.11 -40.12 20.78
C ARG A 88 12.36 -39.35 19.48
N ASN A 89 11.99 -38.08 19.40
CA ASN A 89 12.22 -37.24 18.23
C ASN A 89 13.08 -36.03 18.62
N ASN A 90 14.37 -36.09 18.27
CA ASN A 90 15.27 -34.95 18.38
C ASN A 90 14.79 -33.82 17.46
N ILE A 91 14.03 -32.87 17.98
CA ILE A 91 13.89 -31.55 17.36
C ILE A 91 15.30 -31.00 17.20
N THR A 92 15.67 -30.63 15.98
CA THR A 92 17.02 -30.11 15.75
C THR A 92 17.16 -28.77 16.50
N ARG A 93 18.33 -28.55 17.13
CA ARG A 93 18.62 -27.31 17.88
C ARG A 93 18.39 -26.04 17.05
N LEU A 94 18.46 -26.15 15.72
CA LEU A 94 18.19 -25.09 14.76
C LEU A 94 16.70 -24.74 14.65
N GLU A 95 15.81 -25.73 14.62
CA GLU A 95 14.35 -25.52 14.58
C GLU A 95 13.84 -24.92 15.88
N TYR A 96 14.34 -25.39 17.03
CA TYR A 96 13.99 -24.82 18.33
C TYR A 96 14.48 -23.37 18.48
N LYS A 97 15.69 -23.06 17.99
CA LYS A 97 16.20 -21.69 17.95
C LYS A 97 15.33 -20.79 17.09
N LYS A 98 14.97 -21.25 15.88
CA LYS A 98 14.13 -20.49 14.95
C LYS A 98 12.74 -20.22 15.54
N TYR A 99 12.17 -21.20 16.22
CA TYR A 99 10.92 -21.06 16.95
C TYR A 99 11.00 -20.00 18.06
N LEU A 100 12.02 -20.05 18.93
CA LEU A 100 12.22 -19.05 19.97
C LEU A 100 12.41 -17.64 19.41
N GLU A 101 13.13 -17.52 18.29
CA GLU A 101 13.30 -16.23 17.61
C GLU A 101 11.96 -15.71 17.04
N GLU A 102 11.20 -16.52 16.32
CA GLU A 102 9.99 -16.10 15.60
C GLU A 102 8.77 -15.90 16.53
N GLU A 103 8.53 -16.81 17.48
CA GLU A 103 7.29 -16.85 18.28
C GLU A 103 7.42 -16.15 19.63
N VAL A 104 8.63 -16.00 20.17
CA VAL A 104 8.85 -15.49 21.54
C VAL A 104 9.65 -14.19 21.55
N ILE A 105 10.89 -14.20 21.04
CA ILE A 105 11.81 -13.06 21.14
C ILE A 105 11.31 -11.89 20.30
N ARG A 106 10.93 -12.15 19.05
CA ARG A 106 10.53 -11.09 18.11
C ARG A 106 9.27 -10.34 18.57
N PRO A 107 8.19 -11.01 19.00
CA PRO A 107 7.02 -10.30 19.50
C PRO A 107 7.27 -9.57 20.84
N LEU A 108 8.05 -10.17 21.75
CA LEU A 108 8.41 -9.53 23.03
C LEU A 108 9.24 -8.26 22.81
N TYR A 109 10.21 -8.31 21.90
CA TYR A 109 11.00 -7.15 21.51
C TYR A 109 10.14 -6.05 20.88
N GLY A 110 9.17 -6.44 20.03
CA GLY A 110 8.18 -5.53 19.46
C GLY A 110 7.32 -4.84 20.53
N ALA A 111 6.81 -5.58 21.50
CA ALA A 111 6.03 -5.03 22.62
C ALA A 111 6.87 -4.07 23.50
N HIS A 112 8.11 -4.44 23.80
CA HIS A 112 9.04 -3.59 24.57
C HIS A 112 9.38 -2.28 23.85
N ILE A 113 9.59 -2.32 22.53
CA ILE A 113 9.78 -1.11 21.72
C ILE A 113 8.51 -0.26 21.73
N ALA A 114 7.33 -0.87 21.54
CA ALA A 114 6.07 -0.16 21.55
C ALA A 114 5.86 0.61 22.87
N LEU A 115 6.10 -0.04 24.03
CA LEU A 115 6.07 0.62 25.34
C LEU A 115 7.01 1.83 25.43
N ARG A 116 8.27 1.67 24.99
CA ARG A 116 9.26 2.77 24.99
C ARG A 116 8.88 3.92 24.06
N GLN A 117 8.11 3.64 23.02
CA GLN A 117 7.67 4.59 22.01
C GLN A 117 6.41 5.36 22.42
N ILE A 118 5.71 4.96 23.49
CA ILE A 118 4.66 5.75 24.11
C ILE A 118 5.31 7.02 24.66
N ARG A 119 5.23 8.09 23.89
CA ARG A 119 5.73 9.40 24.30
C ARG A 119 4.73 9.99 25.30
N LEU A 120 5.13 10.03 26.57
CA LEU A 120 4.57 11.01 27.50
C LEU A 120 5.02 12.40 27.04
N PRO A 121 4.13 13.40 27.03
CA PRO A 121 4.50 14.73 26.60
C PRO A 121 5.64 15.26 27.47
N LYS A 122 6.77 15.63 26.83
CA LYS A 122 7.87 16.30 27.51
C LYS A 122 7.58 17.80 27.51
N VAL A 123 7.60 18.42 28.68
CA VAL A 123 7.61 19.87 28.83
C VAL A 123 8.97 20.37 28.32
N GLU A 124 9.02 20.83 27.07
CA GLU A 124 10.18 21.59 26.58
C GLU A 124 10.13 23.01 27.18
N GLY A 125 11.28 23.47 27.68
CA GLY A 125 11.36 24.53 28.68
C GLY A 125 10.90 25.93 28.27
N ILE A 126 10.36 26.63 29.27
CA ILE A 126 10.33 28.08 29.52
C ILE A 126 10.24 28.98 28.28
N ARG A 127 9.02 29.08 27.75
CA ARG A 127 8.28 30.27 27.23
C ARG A 127 7.38 29.80 26.09
N ASN A 128 6.07 29.76 26.36
CA ASN A 128 4.99 29.52 25.40
C ASN A 128 5.20 28.35 24.42
N SER A 129 5.58 27.17 24.93
CA SER A 129 5.54 25.93 24.15
C SER A 129 4.12 25.37 24.16
N THR A 130 3.36 25.58 23.08
CA THR A 130 2.15 24.78 22.84
C THR A 130 2.57 23.32 22.73
N MET A 131 2.00 22.45 23.56
CA MET A 131 2.21 21.02 23.48
C MET A 131 1.67 20.54 22.13
N LYS A 132 2.55 20.31 21.15
CA LYS A 132 2.13 19.88 19.82
C LYS A 132 2.08 18.37 19.79
N GLU A 133 0.94 17.81 20.20
CA GLU A 133 0.65 16.42 19.89
C GLU A 133 0.54 16.25 18.37
N GLU A 134 1.03 15.13 17.83
CA GLU A 134 0.83 14.78 16.43
C GLU A 134 -0.16 13.59 16.36
N PRO A 135 -1.48 13.85 16.24
CA PRO A 135 -2.52 12.83 16.38
C PRO A 135 -2.35 11.65 15.41
N LEU A 136 -1.90 11.93 14.18
CA LEU A 136 -1.64 10.92 13.16
C LEU A 136 -0.52 9.96 13.59
N ILE A 137 0.55 10.47 14.21
CA ILE A 137 1.65 9.62 14.71
C ILE A 137 1.18 8.75 15.85
N ASN A 138 0.37 9.33 16.72
CA ASN A 138 -0.12 8.65 17.91
C ASN A 138 -1.22 7.63 17.62
N THR A 139 -1.78 7.62 16.40
CA THR A 139 -2.73 6.59 15.98
C THR A 139 -2.10 5.19 15.93
N PHE A 140 -0.82 5.10 15.53
CA PHE A 140 -0.14 3.83 15.26
C PHE A 140 0.79 3.39 16.40
N VAL A 141 0.86 2.07 16.61
CA VAL A 141 1.71 1.43 17.63
C VAL A 141 3.01 0.90 17.01
N ILE A 142 2.97 0.41 15.76
CA ILE A 142 4.14 -0.15 15.08
C ILE A 142 5.23 0.90 14.86
N GLU A 143 6.46 0.57 15.21
CA GLU A 143 7.58 1.52 15.21
C GLU A 143 7.90 2.04 13.80
N GLU A 144 7.90 1.17 12.79
CA GLU A 144 8.27 1.54 11.43
C GLU A 144 7.30 2.56 10.82
N ILE A 145 5.99 2.40 11.04
CA ILE A 145 5.01 3.37 10.55
C ILE A 145 5.15 4.72 11.28
N ARG A 146 5.31 4.71 12.60
CA ARG A 146 5.56 5.93 13.40
C ARG A 146 6.81 6.66 12.89
N LYS A 147 7.91 5.95 12.69
CA LYS A 147 9.16 6.48 12.13
C LYS A 147 8.94 7.01 10.71
N TYR A 148 8.14 6.34 9.88
CA TYR A 148 7.87 6.77 8.52
C TYR A 148 7.14 8.12 8.49
N ILE A 149 6.01 8.24 9.19
CA ILE A 149 5.18 9.47 9.18
C ILE A 149 5.79 10.63 9.95
N THR A 150 6.72 10.37 10.88
CA THR A 150 7.44 11.44 11.58
C THR A 150 8.19 12.34 10.57
N PRO A 151 8.06 13.68 10.63
CA PRO A 151 8.84 14.58 9.77
C PRO A 151 10.36 14.35 9.94
N LYS A 152 11.11 14.50 8.84
CA LYS A 152 12.57 14.35 8.83
C LYS A 152 13.23 15.71 8.69
N GLU A 153 14.01 16.08 9.70
CA GLU A 153 14.76 17.34 9.67
C GLU A 153 15.93 17.26 8.68
N ASN A 154 16.25 18.40 8.06
CA ASN A 154 17.40 18.49 7.18
C ASN A 154 18.68 18.37 8.01
N ARG A 155 19.64 17.53 7.55
CA ARG A 155 20.89 17.24 8.30
C ARG A 155 21.71 18.48 8.68
N ILE A 156 21.63 19.55 7.87
CA ILE A 156 22.42 20.78 8.03
C ILE A 156 21.60 21.86 8.77
N GLY A 157 20.33 21.58 9.13
CA GLY A 157 19.42 22.57 9.72
C GLY A 157 19.06 23.73 8.80
N LYS A 158 19.45 23.67 7.52
CA LYS A 158 19.13 24.65 6.48
C LYS A 158 17.94 24.20 5.66
N ILE A 159 17.25 25.16 5.05
CA ILE A 159 16.20 24.91 4.05
C ILE A 159 16.79 24.08 2.90
N ASN A 160 16.07 23.04 2.48
CA ASN A 160 16.49 22.18 1.37
C ASN A 160 16.20 22.84 0.00
N ILE A 161 16.59 22.17 -1.08
CA ILE A 161 16.36 22.64 -2.47
C ILE A 161 14.88 22.85 -2.83
N TYR A 162 13.96 22.26 -2.06
CA TYR A 162 12.52 22.37 -2.23
C TYR A 162 11.90 23.50 -1.38
N GLY A 163 12.72 24.29 -0.68
CA GLY A 163 12.22 25.38 0.15
C GLY A 163 11.65 24.95 1.50
N THR A 164 11.91 23.71 1.96
CA THR A 164 11.39 23.21 3.24
C THR A 164 12.48 22.94 4.27
N GLU A 165 12.20 23.19 5.56
CA GLU A 165 13.09 22.88 6.69
C GLU A 165 13.04 21.40 7.09
N ARG A 166 11.91 20.76 6.80
CA ARG A 166 11.63 19.34 7.09
C ARG A 166 11.01 18.68 5.87
N ILE A 167 11.26 17.39 5.72
CA ILE A 167 10.64 16.55 4.71
C ILE A 167 9.53 15.74 5.38
N HIS A 168 8.32 15.85 4.84
CA HIS A 168 7.17 15.07 5.27
C HIS A 168 7.01 13.87 4.34
N ASN A 169 6.91 12.67 4.92
CA ASN A 169 6.54 11.50 4.13
C ASN A 169 5.02 11.48 3.92
N THR A 170 4.60 11.01 2.75
CA THR A 170 3.18 10.92 2.38
C THR A 170 2.59 9.59 2.80
N ILE A 171 1.35 9.62 3.29
CA ILE A 171 0.52 8.46 3.61
C ILE A 171 -0.93 8.79 3.22
N GLY A 172 -1.64 7.83 2.66
CA GLY A 172 -3.07 8.00 2.38
C GLY A 172 -3.87 8.27 3.65
N HIS A 173 -4.74 9.28 3.65
CA HIS A 173 -5.55 9.63 4.82
C HIS A 173 -6.42 8.47 5.31
N ALA A 174 -6.95 7.66 4.39
CA ALA A 174 -7.76 6.48 4.71
C ALA A 174 -6.97 5.35 5.38
N CYS A 175 -5.62 5.38 5.39
CA CYS A 175 -4.81 4.40 6.10
C CYS A 175 -5.11 4.34 7.61
N VAL A 176 -5.59 5.44 8.20
CA VAL A 176 -6.02 5.51 9.60
C VAL A 176 -7.24 4.61 9.86
N LEU A 177 -8.15 4.51 8.90
CA LEU A 177 -9.33 3.64 8.99
C LEU A 177 -8.97 2.15 8.90
N TYR A 178 -7.85 1.84 8.23
CA TYR A 178 -7.31 0.49 8.07
C TYR A 178 -6.06 0.28 8.95
N LYS A 179 -6.08 0.83 10.17
CA LYS A 179 -4.95 0.77 11.12
C LYS A 179 -4.37 -0.64 11.26
N LYS A 180 -5.21 -1.64 11.48
CA LYS A 180 -4.78 -3.02 11.74
C LYS A 180 -4.03 -3.61 10.54
N GLU A 181 -4.61 -3.52 9.35
CA GLU A 181 -3.98 -3.99 8.11
C GLU A 181 -2.70 -3.22 7.78
N LEU A 182 -2.66 -1.92 8.03
CA LEU A 182 -1.45 -1.13 7.80
C LEU A 182 -0.33 -1.52 8.76
N GLU A 183 -0.66 -1.75 10.03
CA GLU A 183 0.31 -2.21 11.02
C GLU A 183 0.84 -3.61 10.71
N GLU A 184 0.00 -4.51 10.19
CA GLU A 184 0.43 -5.80 9.67
C GLU A 184 1.38 -5.63 8.48
N TYR A 185 1.03 -4.78 7.51
CA TYR A 185 1.87 -4.47 6.35
C TYR A 185 3.23 -3.86 6.74
N MET A 186 3.25 -3.05 7.81
CA MET A 186 4.44 -2.41 8.38
C MET A 186 5.15 -3.24 9.45
N GLY A 187 4.66 -4.45 9.75
CA GLY A 187 5.21 -5.38 10.73
C GLY A 187 6.34 -6.23 10.16
N TYR A 188 7.51 -5.64 9.96
CA TYR A 188 8.71 -6.31 9.44
C TYR A 188 9.97 -5.89 10.20
N ASP A 189 11.03 -6.69 10.09
CA ASP A 189 12.34 -6.31 10.62
C ASP A 189 13.16 -5.60 9.53
N ILE A 190 13.91 -4.58 9.92
CA ILE A 190 14.75 -3.81 9.01
C ILE A 190 15.80 -4.73 8.37
N GLY A 191 15.93 -4.69 7.05
CA GLY A 191 16.87 -5.53 6.30
C GLY A 191 16.46 -7.00 6.16
N SER A 192 15.39 -7.45 6.82
CA SER A 192 14.82 -8.78 6.60
C SER A 192 14.01 -8.83 5.31
N TYR A 193 13.55 -10.02 4.91
CA TYR A 193 12.63 -10.15 3.79
C TYR A 193 11.24 -9.67 4.17
N CYS A 194 10.62 -8.86 3.33
CA CYS A 194 9.21 -8.47 3.51
C CYS A 194 8.32 -9.72 3.53
N ASN A 195 7.19 -9.61 4.21
CA ASN A 195 6.14 -10.63 4.16
C ASN A 195 5.60 -10.74 2.72
N ASP A 196 5.00 -11.89 2.41
CA ASP A 196 4.41 -12.13 1.11
C ASP A 196 2.96 -11.65 1.06
N ASP A 197 2.80 -10.33 1.07
CA ASP A 197 1.57 -9.64 1.41
C ASP A 197 1.12 -8.66 0.32
N TRP A 198 1.42 -8.97 -0.95
CA TRP A 198 1.07 -8.10 -2.08
C TRP A 198 -0.46 -7.86 -2.17
N ASN A 199 -1.26 -8.85 -1.80
CA ASN A 199 -2.73 -8.77 -1.78
C ASN A 199 -3.22 -7.85 -0.65
N LEU A 200 -2.55 -7.83 0.51
CA LEU A 200 -2.82 -6.88 1.60
C LEU A 200 -2.48 -5.46 1.15
N ALA A 201 -1.32 -5.26 0.51
CA ALA A 201 -0.91 -3.98 -0.04
C ALA A 201 -1.93 -3.45 -1.07
N GLN A 202 -2.35 -4.29 -2.02
CA GLN A 202 -3.37 -3.92 -3.00
C GLN A 202 -4.72 -3.61 -2.33
N LYS A 203 -5.13 -4.39 -1.32
CA LYS A 203 -6.34 -4.14 -0.54
C LYS A 203 -6.29 -2.74 0.10
N LEU A 204 -5.18 -2.38 0.73
CA LEU A 204 -5.00 -1.04 1.31
C LEU A 204 -5.12 0.06 0.24
N MET A 205 -4.43 -0.08 -0.90
CA MET A 205 -4.46 0.92 -1.98
C MET A 205 -5.86 1.15 -2.55
N VAL A 206 -6.60 0.06 -2.84
CA VAL A 206 -7.97 0.11 -3.39
C VAL A 206 -8.94 0.78 -2.41
N ASN A 207 -8.71 0.63 -1.11
CA ASN A 207 -9.53 1.26 -0.06
C ASN A 207 -9.05 2.69 0.32
N GLY A 208 -8.22 3.33 -0.51
CA GLY A 208 -7.80 4.71 -0.31
C GLY A 208 -6.55 4.90 0.55
N CYS A 209 -5.95 3.84 1.07
CA CYS A 209 -4.66 3.90 1.77
C CYS A 209 -3.52 3.95 0.75
N ASP A 210 -3.41 5.07 0.04
CA ASP A 210 -2.36 5.34 -0.94
C ASP A 210 -1.90 6.82 -0.88
N PRO A 211 -0.61 7.15 -1.02
CA PRO A 211 0.52 6.22 -1.20
C PRO A 211 0.77 5.35 0.03
N LEU A 212 1.10 4.08 -0.21
CA LEU A 212 1.54 3.18 0.86
C LEU A 212 2.88 3.64 1.44
N PRO A 213 3.09 3.48 2.76
CA PRO A 213 4.38 3.73 3.39
C PRO A 213 5.51 2.89 2.78
N ARG A 214 6.67 3.51 2.59
CA ARG A 214 7.87 2.82 2.10
C ARG A 214 8.40 1.87 3.17
N ARG A 215 8.62 0.61 2.79
CA ARG A 215 9.17 -0.41 3.70
C ARG A 215 10.70 -0.45 3.67
N ARG A 216 11.32 -0.79 4.79
CA ARG A 216 12.77 -1.02 4.94
C ARG A 216 13.13 -2.51 5.03
N CYS A 217 12.31 -3.35 4.39
CA CYS A 217 12.57 -4.76 4.18
C CYS A 217 12.90 -5.03 2.70
N LEU A 218 13.48 -6.19 2.42
CA LEU A 218 13.87 -6.62 1.09
C LEU A 218 12.72 -7.37 0.41
N THR A 219 12.34 -6.93 -0.79
CA THR A 219 11.32 -7.62 -1.59
C THR A 219 11.80 -9.03 -1.97
N ARG A 220 10.95 -10.03 -1.75
CA ARG A 220 11.26 -11.41 -2.16
C ARG A 220 11.19 -11.55 -3.68
N ALA A 221 12.22 -12.13 -4.28
CA ALA A 221 12.24 -12.56 -5.68
C ALA A 221 11.84 -14.05 -5.80
N SER A 222 11.61 -14.50 -7.03
CA SER A 222 11.48 -15.94 -7.30
C SER A 222 12.81 -16.65 -7.01
N LYS A 223 12.75 -17.83 -6.39
CA LYS A 223 13.92 -18.66 -6.09
C LYS A 223 14.63 -19.17 -7.36
N VAL A 224 13.89 -19.29 -8.46
CA VAL A 224 14.36 -19.91 -9.71
C VAL A 224 14.32 -18.91 -10.86
N TYR A 225 14.73 -17.66 -10.59
CA TYR A 225 14.71 -16.61 -11.59
C TYR A 225 15.56 -17.00 -12.81
N GLN A 226 14.97 -16.85 -14.00
CA GLN A 226 15.59 -17.10 -15.29
C GLN A 226 15.70 -15.81 -16.10
N LYS A 227 16.71 -15.78 -16.97
CA LYS A 227 16.91 -14.67 -17.90
C LYS A 227 15.64 -14.45 -18.74
N PRO A 228 15.08 -13.24 -18.77
CA PRO A 228 13.94 -12.91 -19.63
C PRO A 228 14.26 -13.08 -21.12
N TYR A 229 13.23 -13.30 -21.94
CA TYR A 229 13.37 -13.32 -23.39
C TYR A 229 13.82 -11.95 -23.92
N PRO A 230 14.57 -11.89 -25.03
CA PRO A 230 14.86 -10.64 -25.72
C PRO A 230 13.57 -9.93 -26.16
N ILE A 231 13.62 -8.60 -26.28
CA ILE A 231 12.44 -7.78 -26.59
C ILE A 231 11.69 -8.22 -27.85
N ASN A 232 12.41 -8.70 -28.87
CA ASN A 232 11.83 -9.14 -30.14
C ASN A 232 10.94 -10.38 -29.98
N GLU A 233 11.20 -11.22 -28.98
CA GLU A 233 10.41 -12.43 -28.68
C GLU A 233 9.42 -12.19 -27.54
N SER A 234 9.81 -11.41 -26.52
CA SER A 234 9.06 -11.25 -25.28
C SER A 234 7.68 -10.60 -25.47
N LEU A 235 7.48 -9.84 -26.56
CA LEU A 235 6.19 -9.19 -26.82
C LEU A 235 5.06 -10.19 -27.05
N TRP A 236 5.31 -11.31 -27.72
CA TRP A 236 4.25 -12.24 -28.15
C TRP A 236 4.46 -13.68 -27.67
N ARG A 237 5.54 -13.93 -26.94
CA ARG A 237 5.80 -15.21 -26.29
C ARG A 237 5.35 -15.17 -24.83
N LEU A 238 4.67 -16.23 -24.38
CA LEU A 238 4.33 -16.37 -22.97
C LEU A 238 5.62 -16.45 -22.13
N PRO A 239 5.81 -15.58 -21.12
CA PRO A 239 7.00 -15.60 -20.28
C PRO A 239 7.13 -16.90 -19.47
N ASP A 240 8.35 -17.17 -18.98
CA ASP A 240 8.56 -18.28 -18.04
C ASP A 240 7.85 -17.99 -16.70
N GLY A 241 6.88 -18.84 -16.34
CA GLY A 241 6.15 -18.77 -15.09
C GLY A 241 7.05 -18.85 -13.85
N ARG A 242 8.27 -19.39 -13.94
CA ARG A 242 9.23 -19.39 -12.83
C ARG A 242 9.68 -17.98 -12.42
N ASN A 243 9.54 -16.99 -13.28
CA ASN A 243 9.84 -15.59 -12.95
C ASN A 243 8.70 -14.89 -12.18
N VAL A 244 7.56 -15.56 -12.02
CA VAL A 244 6.40 -15.04 -11.29
C VAL A 244 6.34 -15.64 -9.90
N ARG A 245 5.94 -14.83 -8.93
CA ARG A 245 5.64 -15.29 -7.58
C ARG A 245 4.17 -15.68 -7.49
N TRP A 246 3.90 -16.98 -7.53
CA TRP A 246 2.55 -17.52 -7.59
C TRP A 246 1.80 -17.56 -6.24
N SER A 247 2.44 -17.16 -5.14
CA SER A 247 1.82 -17.10 -3.82
C SER A 247 0.60 -16.17 -3.81
N ASN A 248 -0.41 -16.55 -3.02
CA ASN A 248 -1.71 -15.87 -2.92
C ASN A 248 -2.54 -15.81 -4.22
N TYR A 249 -2.09 -16.45 -5.31
CA TYR A 249 -2.94 -16.75 -6.47
C TYR A 249 -3.52 -18.17 -6.36
N GLN A 250 -4.67 -18.38 -7.00
CA GLN A 250 -5.28 -19.71 -7.13
C GLN A 250 -4.46 -20.60 -8.09
N CYS A 251 -4.00 -20.02 -9.20
CA CYS A 251 -3.13 -20.68 -10.15
C CYS A 251 -1.65 -20.64 -9.75
N ARG A 252 -0.87 -21.62 -10.23
CA ARG A 252 0.58 -21.74 -9.96
C ARG A 252 1.47 -21.69 -11.21
N ASN A 253 0.85 -21.49 -12.37
CA ASN A 253 1.52 -21.32 -13.66
C ASN A 253 0.55 -20.60 -14.63
N PHE A 254 1.06 -20.18 -15.78
CA PHE A 254 0.27 -19.47 -16.78
C PHE A 254 -0.75 -20.38 -17.49
N GLU A 255 -0.45 -21.68 -17.65
CA GLU A 255 -1.36 -22.65 -18.28
C GLU A 255 -2.67 -22.77 -17.51
N CYS A 256 -2.61 -22.71 -16.17
CA CYS A 256 -3.78 -22.69 -15.30
C CYS A 256 -4.67 -21.46 -15.52
N LEU A 257 -4.13 -20.34 -16.03
CA LEU A 257 -4.89 -19.11 -16.29
C LEU A 257 -5.67 -19.13 -17.61
N SER A 258 -5.61 -20.23 -18.37
CA SER A 258 -6.35 -20.39 -19.62
C SER A 258 -7.85 -20.13 -19.46
N SER A 259 -8.47 -19.59 -20.51
CA SER A 259 -9.91 -19.35 -20.54
C SER A 259 -10.73 -20.63 -20.34
N LYS A 260 -10.15 -21.79 -20.66
CA LYS A 260 -10.77 -23.11 -20.50
C LYS A 260 -10.86 -23.57 -19.04
N ASN A 261 -10.08 -22.98 -18.14
CA ASN A 261 -10.12 -23.33 -16.72
C ASN A 261 -11.19 -22.49 -15.98
N PRO A 262 -12.24 -23.12 -15.41
CA PRO A 262 -13.25 -22.40 -14.63
C PRO A 262 -12.73 -21.98 -13.24
N LYS A 263 -11.68 -22.63 -12.71
CA LYS A 263 -11.08 -22.34 -11.40
C LYS A 263 -9.81 -21.47 -11.50
N ARG A 264 -9.71 -20.65 -12.54
CA ARG A 264 -8.53 -19.80 -12.79
C ARG A 264 -8.37 -18.64 -11.81
N GLY A 265 -9.41 -18.34 -11.01
CA GLY A 265 -9.35 -17.33 -9.96
C GLY A 265 -9.48 -15.88 -10.39
N TYR A 266 -9.81 -15.62 -11.68
CA TYR A 266 -10.05 -14.27 -12.19
C TYR A 266 -11.18 -14.23 -13.23
N SER A 267 -11.91 -13.11 -13.26
CA SER A 267 -13.07 -12.90 -14.15
C SER A 267 -12.84 -11.87 -15.25
N LYS A 268 -11.94 -10.91 -15.04
CA LYS A 268 -11.65 -9.81 -15.99
C LYS A 268 -10.60 -10.23 -17.03
N CYS A 269 -10.77 -9.86 -18.29
CA CYS A 269 -9.82 -10.17 -19.37
C CYS A 269 -9.67 -11.70 -19.65
N VAL A 270 -10.79 -12.39 -19.92
CA VAL A 270 -10.77 -13.83 -20.20
C VAL A 270 -9.95 -14.13 -21.46
N GLY A 271 -8.94 -14.99 -21.34
CA GLY A 271 -8.06 -15.37 -22.45
C GLY A 271 -6.85 -14.45 -22.65
N CYS A 272 -6.62 -13.47 -21.77
CA CYS A 272 -5.52 -12.51 -21.95
C CYS A 272 -4.11 -13.09 -21.75
N PHE A 273 -4.01 -14.36 -21.30
CA PHE A 273 -2.76 -15.12 -21.25
C PHE A 273 -2.54 -15.99 -22.50
N GLU A 274 -3.47 -15.98 -23.46
CA GLU A 274 -3.39 -16.75 -24.70
C GLU A 274 -2.83 -15.85 -25.81
N MET A 275 -1.49 -15.79 -25.92
CA MET A 275 -0.80 -14.82 -26.78
C MET A 275 -1.19 -14.91 -28.27
N GLU A 276 -1.58 -16.08 -28.75
CA GLU A 276 -2.09 -16.27 -30.12
C GLU A 276 -3.39 -15.52 -30.41
N LYS A 277 -4.20 -15.25 -29.37
CA LYS A 277 -5.42 -14.44 -29.45
C LYS A 277 -5.18 -12.96 -29.12
N GLU A 278 -4.16 -12.67 -28.32
CA GLU A 278 -3.78 -11.30 -27.95
C GLU A 278 -2.97 -10.60 -29.05
N LYS A 279 -2.18 -11.33 -29.84
CA LYS A 279 -1.83 -10.87 -31.20
C LYS A 279 -3.17 -10.71 -31.97
N LEU A 280 -3.33 -10.28 -33.21
CA LEU A 280 -4.69 -10.02 -33.81
C LEU A 280 -5.48 -8.84 -33.20
N LYS A 281 -5.49 -8.60 -31.87
CA LYS A 281 -6.17 -7.42 -31.29
C LYS A 281 -5.60 -6.13 -31.89
N TRP A 282 -6.49 -5.23 -32.30
CA TRP A 282 -6.22 -3.95 -32.97
C TRP A 282 -5.50 -4.02 -34.33
N VAL A 283 -5.40 -5.22 -34.93
CA VAL A 283 -4.77 -5.44 -36.25
C VAL A 283 -5.80 -5.62 -37.36
N THR A 284 -6.76 -6.53 -37.14
CA THR A 284 -7.81 -6.85 -38.10
C THR A 284 -9.13 -6.26 -37.65
N ASN A 285 -9.91 -5.71 -38.59
CA ASN A 285 -11.29 -5.31 -38.31
C ASN A 285 -12.07 -6.54 -37.83
N SER A 286 -12.73 -6.45 -36.67
CA SER A 286 -13.84 -7.35 -36.40
C SER A 286 -15.07 -6.91 -37.20
N SER A 287 -16.10 -7.74 -37.16
CA SER A 287 -17.41 -7.43 -37.75
C SER A 287 -18.12 -6.24 -37.08
N LEU A 288 -17.59 -5.70 -35.97
CA LEU A 288 -18.22 -4.63 -35.21
C LEU A 288 -17.73 -3.25 -35.66
N PRO A 289 -18.64 -2.28 -35.88
CA PRO A 289 -18.28 -0.95 -36.39
C PRO A 289 -17.57 -0.06 -35.35
N VAL A 290 -17.49 -0.53 -34.09
CA VAL A 290 -16.81 0.17 -32.99
C VAL A 290 -15.30 -0.02 -32.97
N ASP A 291 -14.76 -0.93 -33.79
CA ASP A 291 -13.33 -1.20 -33.79
C ASP A 291 -12.51 -0.03 -34.35
N LEU A 292 -11.42 0.26 -33.66
CA LEU A 292 -10.40 1.23 -34.01
C LEU A 292 -9.08 0.46 -34.17
N LEU A 293 -8.48 0.49 -35.36
CA LEU A 293 -7.18 -0.12 -35.61
C LEU A 293 -6.07 0.84 -35.21
N ILE A 294 -4.95 0.30 -34.70
CA ILE A 294 -3.79 1.11 -34.32
C ILE A 294 -3.24 1.90 -35.51
N ASN A 295 -3.17 1.27 -36.69
CA ASN A 295 -2.71 1.95 -37.91
C ASN A 295 -3.58 3.16 -38.24
N ASP A 296 -4.91 3.01 -38.22
CA ASP A 296 -5.84 4.10 -38.52
C ASP A 296 -5.65 5.26 -37.53
N VAL A 297 -5.54 4.95 -36.23
CA VAL A 297 -5.32 5.97 -35.18
C VAL A 297 -4.00 6.70 -35.38
N LEU A 298 -2.90 5.97 -35.65
CA LEU A 298 -1.59 6.57 -35.85
C LEU A 298 -1.50 7.42 -37.14
N THR A 299 -2.27 7.08 -38.18
CA THR A 299 -2.31 7.88 -39.42
C THR A 299 -2.98 9.25 -39.27
N ILE A 300 -3.80 9.45 -38.23
CA ILE A 300 -4.44 10.75 -37.96
C ILE A 300 -3.39 11.80 -37.56
N LYS A 301 -2.34 11.38 -36.83
CA LYS A 301 -1.23 12.24 -36.39
C LYS A 301 0.12 11.54 -36.59
N PRO A 302 0.57 11.40 -37.86
CA PRO A 302 1.73 10.59 -38.19
C PRO A 302 3.00 11.17 -37.55
N GLY A 303 3.70 10.36 -36.75
CA GLY A 303 4.94 10.74 -36.08
C GLY A 303 4.77 11.60 -34.82
N GLU A 304 3.55 12.01 -34.46
CA GLU A 304 3.30 12.84 -33.27
C GLU A 304 3.06 12.00 -32.00
N ILE A 305 2.51 10.79 -32.14
CA ILE A 305 2.23 9.89 -31.01
C ILE A 305 3.48 9.09 -30.65
N ARG A 306 4.08 9.36 -29.48
CA ARG A 306 5.36 8.73 -29.06
C ARG A 306 5.28 8.12 -27.67
N ILE A 307 4.50 8.73 -26.79
CA ILE A 307 4.27 8.24 -25.43
C ILE A 307 2.79 8.26 -25.09
N GLY A 308 2.31 7.21 -24.44
CA GLY A 308 0.92 7.14 -24.01
C GLY A 308 0.70 6.33 -22.75
N LEU A 309 -0.53 6.42 -22.26
CA LEU A 309 -1.04 5.69 -21.10
C LEU A 309 -2.13 4.73 -21.57
N ASP A 310 -2.04 3.47 -21.16
CA ASP A 310 -3.09 2.46 -21.36
C ASP A 310 -3.75 2.18 -20.01
N PHE A 311 -4.93 2.77 -19.84
CA PHE A 311 -5.73 2.71 -18.63
C PHE A 311 -6.77 1.58 -18.74
N GLY A 312 -6.35 0.37 -18.43
CA GLY A 312 -7.14 -0.85 -18.66
C GLY A 312 -6.71 -2.02 -17.78
N VAL A 313 -7.38 -3.16 -17.97
CA VAL A 313 -6.97 -4.43 -17.37
C VAL A 313 -6.56 -5.40 -18.46
N GLY A 314 -5.34 -5.90 -18.37
CA GLY A 314 -4.85 -6.91 -19.28
C GLY A 314 -3.37 -7.19 -19.09
N THR A 315 -2.79 -7.90 -20.06
CA THR A 315 -1.39 -8.35 -20.01
C THR A 315 -0.44 -7.39 -20.72
N GLY A 316 -0.87 -6.16 -21.04
CA GLY A 316 -0.09 -5.14 -21.77
C GLY A 316 -0.12 -5.30 -23.28
N THR A 317 -1.17 -5.92 -23.83
CA THR A 317 -1.27 -6.21 -25.27
C THR A 317 -1.31 -4.94 -26.12
N PHE A 318 -2.02 -3.90 -25.68
CA PHE A 318 -2.04 -2.61 -26.36
C PHE A 318 -0.64 -2.00 -26.38
N ALA A 319 0.05 -1.99 -25.24
CA ALA A 319 1.43 -1.53 -25.15
C ALA A 319 2.39 -2.32 -26.06
N ALA A 320 2.24 -3.65 -26.15
CA ALA A 320 3.03 -4.48 -27.05
C ALA A 320 2.83 -4.09 -28.51
N ARG A 321 1.59 -3.85 -28.94
CA ARG A 321 1.27 -3.41 -30.29
C ARG A 321 1.85 -2.04 -30.61
N MET A 322 1.61 -1.07 -29.74
CA MET A 322 2.12 0.28 -29.90
C MET A 322 3.66 0.30 -29.95
N ARG A 323 4.32 -0.62 -29.22
CA ARG A 323 5.78 -0.79 -29.26
C ARG A 323 6.32 -1.21 -30.63
N GLU A 324 5.59 -2.01 -31.40
CA GLU A 324 5.95 -2.36 -32.79
C GLU A 324 5.99 -1.12 -33.70
N HIS A 325 5.26 -0.06 -33.33
CA HIS A 325 5.27 1.25 -33.98
C HIS A 325 6.19 2.27 -33.30
N ASN A 326 7.12 1.82 -32.45
CA ASN A 326 8.02 2.66 -31.65
C ASN A 326 7.34 3.62 -30.67
N VAL A 327 6.09 3.35 -30.28
CA VAL A 327 5.38 4.13 -29.26
C VAL A 327 5.56 3.47 -27.90
N THR A 328 5.93 4.26 -26.90
CA THR A 328 6.09 3.78 -25.52
C THR A 328 4.80 3.96 -24.76
N ILE A 329 4.22 2.86 -24.30
CA ILE A 329 3.00 2.89 -23.51
C ILE A 329 3.30 2.46 -22.08
N VAL A 330 2.79 3.24 -21.13
CA VAL A 330 2.69 2.86 -19.73
C VAL A 330 1.32 2.25 -19.51
N SER A 331 1.23 0.98 -19.11
CA SER A 331 -0.04 0.30 -18.88
C SER A 331 -0.36 0.26 -17.39
N THR A 332 -1.52 0.75 -16.98
CA THR A 332 -2.00 0.55 -15.61
C THR A 332 -2.24 -0.93 -15.36
N ALA A 333 -1.86 -1.43 -14.19
CA ALA A 333 -2.04 -2.84 -13.87
C ALA A 333 -2.29 -3.06 -12.39
N LEU A 334 -3.31 -3.86 -12.08
CA LEU A 334 -3.54 -4.45 -10.76
C LEU A 334 -3.55 -5.96 -10.89
N ASN A 335 -3.15 -6.67 -9.84
CA ASN A 335 -3.13 -8.12 -9.81
C ASN A 335 -4.50 -8.65 -9.34
N LEU A 336 -5.41 -8.81 -10.30
CA LEU A 336 -6.81 -9.23 -10.06
C LEU A 336 -6.94 -10.75 -10.21
N GLY A 337 -6.41 -11.51 -9.25
CA GLY A 337 -6.43 -12.99 -9.27
C GLY A 337 -5.45 -13.62 -10.26
N ALA A 338 -4.72 -12.78 -11.01
CA ALA A 338 -3.65 -13.17 -11.94
C ALA A 338 -2.49 -12.14 -11.90
N PRO A 339 -1.26 -12.54 -12.26
CA PRO A 339 -0.05 -11.73 -12.13
C PRO A 339 0.14 -10.77 -13.32
N PHE A 340 -0.75 -9.78 -13.46
CA PHE A 340 -0.75 -8.85 -14.60
C PHE A 340 0.47 -7.94 -14.61
N ASN A 341 0.89 -7.40 -13.46
CA ASN A 341 2.07 -6.54 -13.36
C ASN A 341 3.34 -7.27 -13.80
N GLU A 342 3.54 -8.49 -13.29
CA GLU A 342 4.68 -9.34 -13.63
C GLU A 342 4.65 -9.75 -15.11
N MET A 343 3.46 -10.07 -15.65
CA MET A 343 3.30 -10.40 -17.06
C MET A 343 3.70 -9.24 -17.98
N ILE A 344 3.25 -8.01 -17.69
CA ILE A 344 3.61 -6.82 -18.47
C ILE A 344 5.12 -6.58 -18.40
N ALA A 345 5.70 -6.61 -17.20
CA ALA A 345 7.14 -6.40 -17.02
C ALA A 345 8.00 -7.47 -17.73
N LEU A 346 7.61 -8.74 -17.67
CA LEU A 346 8.34 -9.84 -18.30
C LEU A 346 8.29 -9.81 -19.84
N ARG A 347 7.31 -9.10 -20.42
CA ARG A 347 7.25 -8.80 -21.85
C ARG A 347 8.15 -7.63 -22.26
N GLY A 348 8.80 -6.96 -21.29
CA GLY A 348 9.62 -5.77 -21.53
C GLY A 348 8.81 -4.47 -21.66
N LEU A 349 7.59 -4.46 -21.11
CA LEU A 349 6.66 -3.33 -21.12
C LEU A 349 6.60 -2.67 -19.74
N ILE A 350 5.98 -1.49 -19.64
CA ILE A 350 5.98 -0.68 -18.42
C ILE A 350 4.64 -0.84 -17.69
N PRO A 351 4.56 -1.62 -16.60
CA PRO A 351 3.39 -1.61 -15.74
C PRO A 351 3.43 -0.41 -14.79
N LEU A 352 2.29 0.26 -14.64
CA LEU A 352 2.05 1.27 -13.61
C LEU A 352 1.07 0.69 -12.58
N TYR A 353 1.58 0.45 -11.37
CA TYR A 353 0.80 -0.08 -10.27
C TYR A 353 0.00 1.04 -9.60
N VAL A 354 -1.17 1.36 -10.18
CA VAL A 354 -2.05 2.47 -9.79
C VAL A 354 -3.50 1.98 -9.72
N THR A 355 -4.28 2.53 -8.78
CA THR A 355 -5.72 2.24 -8.63
C THR A 355 -6.59 3.40 -9.13
N LEU A 356 -7.90 3.17 -9.29
CA LEU A 356 -8.86 4.17 -9.79
C LEU A 356 -8.99 5.42 -8.89
N ASN A 357 -8.73 5.26 -7.59
CA ASN A 357 -8.83 6.33 -6.59
C ASN A 357 -7.57 7.19 -6.48
N GLN A 358 -6.57 6.96 -7.34
CA GLN A 358 -5.30 7.68 -7.32
C GLN A 358 -5.23 8.68 -8.46
N ARG A 359 -4.67 9.86 -8.17
CA ARG A 359 -4.25 10.80 -9.20
C ARG A 359 -3.05 10.21 -9.93
N LEU A 360 -3.08 10.26 -11.26
CA LEU A 360 -2.01 9.78 -12.11
C LEU A 360 -0.68 10.49 -11.79
N PRO A 361 0.42 9.74 -11.53
CA PRO A 361 1.71 10.29 -11.14
C PRO A 361 2.51 10.82 -12.34
N PHE A 362 1.83 11.47 -13.28
CA PHE A 362 2.43 12.13 -14.44
C PHE A 362 2.30 13.63 -14.32
N PHE A 363 3.26 14.36 -14.86
CA PHE A 363 3.17 15.81 -14.94
C PHE A 363 2.15 16.24 -16.02
N ASP A 364 1.65 17.45 -15.90
CA ASP A 364 0.59 17.98 -16.75
C ASP A 364 1.06 18.09 -18.22
N ASN A 365 0.18 17.79 -19.17
CA ASN A 365 0.40 17.87 -20.61
C ASN A 365 1.63 17.08 -21.13
N THR A 366 1.90 15.90 -20.55
CA THR A 366 3.07 15.07 -20.93
C THR A 366 2.75 13.93 -21.89
N MET A 367 1.52 13.43 -21.92
CA MET A 367 1.14 12.27 -22.74
C MET A 367 0.56 12.67 -24.09
N ASP A 368 0.92 11.93 -25.14
CA ASP A 368 0.39 12.12 -26.50
C ASP A 368 -0.92 11.34 -26.72
N LEU A 369 -1.11 10.26 -25.97
CA LEU A 369 -2.24 9.34 -26.09
C LEU A 369 -2.67 8.82 -24.72
N ILE A 370 -3.97 8.76 -24.46
CA ILE A 370 -4.57 7.95 -23.40
C ILE A 370 -5.50 6.95 -24.08
N HIS A 371 -5.28 5.67 -23.84
CA HIS A 371 -6.13 4.57 -24.27
C HIS A 371 -6.85 3.99 -23.06
N THR A 372 -8.12 3.63 -23.21
CA THR A 372 -8.88 2.90 -22.19
C THR A 372 -9.64 1.74 -22.81
N SER A 373 -9.62 0.58 -22.14
CA SER A 373 -10.39 -0.59 -22.55
C SER A 373 -10.83 -1.45 -21.36
N GLY A 374 -12.12 -1.80 -21.32
CA GLY A 374 -12.69 -2.86 -20.46
C GLY A 374 -12.47 -2.73 -18.94
N PHE A 375 -12.14 -1.53 -18.44
CA PHE A 375 -11.86 -1.30 -17.02
C PHE A 375 -12.91 -0.42 -16.35
N MET A 376 -13.19 0.74 -16.92
CA MET A 376 -14.28 1.63 -16.49
C MET A 376 -15.46 1.37 -17.41
N ASP A 377 -16.20 0.29 -17.17
CA ASP A 377 -17.45 0.04 -17.87
C ASP A 377 -18.61 0.69 -17.08
N GLY A 378 -19.85 0.45 -17.48
CA GLY A 378 -21.05 1.12 -16.94
C GLY A 378 -21.36 0.92 -15.45
N TRP A 379 -20.47 0.32 -14.67
CA TRP A 379 -20.54 0.23 -13.21
C TRP A 379 -19.95 1.46 -12.51
N ILE A 380 -19.14 2.27 -13.20
CA ILE A 380 -18.43 3.40 -12.58
C ILE A 380 -19.39 4.52 -12.23
N ASP A 381 -19.24 5.09 -11.03
CA ASP A 381 -19.98 6.27 -10.61
C ASP A 381 -19.63 7.48 -11.52
N LEU A 382 -20.64 8.27 -11.88
CA LEU A 382 -20.47 9.40 -12.80
C LEU A 382 -19.56 10.49 -12.22
N LEU A 383 -19.66 10.77 -10.92
CA LEU A 383 -18.81 11.77 -10.27
C LEU A 383 -17.36 11.29 -10.19
N LEU A 384 -17.15 10.00 -9.89
CA LEU A 384 -15.81 9.41 -9.95
C LEU A 384 -15.23 9.46 -11.37
N LEU A 385 -16.02 9.12 -12.39
CA LEU A 385 -15.62 9.23 -13.78
C LEU A 385 -15.24 10.68 -14.13
N ASP A 386 -15.96 11.67 -13.61
CA ASP A 386 -15.63 13.08 -13.82
C ASP A 386 -14.21 13.40 -13.36
N PHE A 387 -13.87 13.06 -12.10
CA PHE A 387 -12.52 13.25 -11.58
C PHE A 387 -11.45 12.55 -12.42
N ILE A 388 -11.72 11.34 -12.90
CA ILE A 388 -10.80 10.58 -13.77
C ILE A 388 -10.61 11.30 -15.10
N LEU A 389 -11.68 11.78 -15.73
CA LEU A 389 -11.60 12.47 -17.01
C LEU A 389 -10.87 13.81 -16.89
N TYR A 390 -11.05 14.55 -15.79
CA TYR A 390 -10.24 15.75 -15.51
C TYR A 390 -8.76 15.41 -15.31
N ASP A 391 -8.44 14.30 -14.65
CA ASP A 391 -7.05 13.88 -14.47
C ASP A 391 -6.41 13.39 -15.78
N TRP A 392 -7.19 12.73 -16.64
CA TRP A 392 -6.78 12.39 -18.00
C TRP A 392 -6.55 13.62 -18.86
N ASP A 393 -7.49 14.57 -18.85
CA ASP A 393 -7.33 15.83 -19.55
C ASP A 393 -6.08 16.56 -19.06
N ARG A 394 -5.81 16.55 -17.76
CA ARG A 394 -4.60 17.15 -17.19
C ARG A 394 -3.31 16.55 -17.76
N VAL A 395 -3.18 15.22 -17.84
CA VAL A 395 -1.95 14.57 -18.30
C VAL A 395 -1.82 14.54 -19.82
N LEU A 396 -2.94 14.53 -20.55
CA LEU A 396 -2.96 14.59 -22.00
C LEU A 396 -2.55 15.98 -22.49
N ARG A 397 -1.62 16.07 -23.43
CA ARG A 397 -1.20 17.37 -23.97
C ARG A 397 -2.18 17.95 -24.99
N PRO A 398 -2.15 19.26 -25.27
CA PRO A 398 -2.87 19.83 -26.40
C PRO A 398 -2.52 19.09 -27.70
N GLY A 399 -3.54 18.71 -28.48
CA GLY A 399 -3.41 17.87 -29.67
C GLY A 399 -3.25 16.37 -29.37
N GLY A 400 -3.15 15.96 -28.10
CA GLY A 400 -3.12 14.56 -27.71
C GLY A 400 -4.47 13.88 -27.92
N LEU A 401 -4.44 12.55 -28.08
CA LEU A 401 -5.61 11.72 -28.36
C LEU A 401 -6.11 11.01 -27.11
N LEU A 402 -7.40 11.10 -26.83
CA LEU A 402 -8.14 10.21 -25.94
C LEU A 402 -8.85 9.15 -26.78
N TRP A 403 -8.44 7.91 -26.61
CA TRP A 403 -8.97 6.73 -27.28
C TRP A 403 -9.76 5.88 -26.29
N ILE A 404 -11.08 5.90 -26.46
CA ILE A 404 -12.02 5.06 -25.72
C ILE A 404 -12.33 3.83 -26.59
N ASP A 405 -11.83 2.66 -26.20
CA ASP A 405 -12.05 1.39 -26.92
C ASP A 405 -13.09 0.54 -26.20
N ARG A 406 -14.20 0.28 -26.89
CA ARG A 406 -15.30 -0.61 -26.48
C ARG A 406 -15.76 -0.43 -25.03
N PHE A 407 -15.89 0.82 -24.59
CA PHE A 407 -16.60 1.16 -23.35
C PHE A 407 -18.01 0.60 -23.44
N PHE A 408 -18.46 -0.18 -22.45
CA PHE A 408 -19.83 -0.68 -22.47
C PHE A 408 -20.64 -0.18 -21.29
N CYS A 409 -21.92 0.11 -21.53
CA CYS A 409 -22.87 0.50 -20.49
C CYS A 409 -24.26 -0.01 -20.84
N SER A 410 -25.18 0.09 -19.88
CA SER A 410 -26.60 -0.04 -20.14
C SER A 410 -27.04 1.03 -21.13
N ARG A 411 -27.95 0.68 -22.04
CA ARG A 411 -28.54 1.61 -23.01
C ARG A 411 -29.25 2.78 -22.33
N LYS A 412 -29.74 2.59 -21.10
CA LYS A 412 -30.41 3.64 -20.31
C LYS A 412 -29.46 4.73 -19.82
N ASP A 413 -28.21 4.36 -19.55
CA ASP A 413 -27.20 5.26 -18.96
C ASP A 413 -26.28 5.84 -20.05
N LEU A 414 -26.49 5.47 -21.31
CA LEU A 414 -25.65 5.87 -22.43
C LEU A 414 -25.53 7.39 -22.56
N ASP A 415 -26.64 8.11 -22.47
CA ASP A 415 -26.66 9.56 -22.63
C ASP A 415 -25.84 10.26 -21.53
N ASP A 416 -25.88 9.75 -20.29
CA ASP A 416 -25.10 10.26 -19.18
C ASP A 416 -23.59 10.06 -19.43
N TYR A 417 -23.17 8.85 -19.80
CA TYR A 417 -21.76 8.59 -20.14
C TYR A 417 -21.29 9.38 -21.36
N MET A 418 -22.15 9.54 -22.37
CA MET A 418 -21.85 10.36 -23.54
C MET A 418 -21.63 11.82 -23.13
N TYR A 419 -22.45 12.36 -22.24
CA TYR A 419 -22.25 13.71 -21.71
C TYR A 419 -20.87 13.84 -21.04
N MET A 420 -20.49 12.87 -20.20
CA MET A 420 -19.19 12.85 -19.52
C MET A 420 -18.01 12.94 -20.49
N PHE A 421 -18.02 12.18 -21.60
CA PHE A 421 -16.92 12.20 -22.57
C PHE A 421 -16.90 13.46 -23.45
N LEU A 422 -18.03 14.15 -23.59
CA LEU A 422 -18.18 15.28 -24.52
C LEU A 422 -18.02 16.65 -23.86
N GLN A 423 -18.07 16.74 -22.53
CA GLN A 423 -18.01 18.00 -21.79
C GLN A 423 -16.75 18.85 -22.06
N PHE A 424 -15.63 18.21 -22.41
CA PHE A 424 -14.32 18.87 -22.58
C PHE A 424 -14.09 19.53 -23.94
N ARG A 425 -15.09 19.51 -24.84
CA ARG A 425 -15.04 20.05 -26.22
C ARG A 425 -13.89 19.46 -27.04
N TYR A 426 -13.62 18.17 -26.88
CA TYR A 426 -12.62 17.48 -27.70
C TYR A 426 -13.10 17.41 -29.15
N LYS A 427 -12.15 17.55 -30.09
CA LYS A 427 -12.43 17.35 -31.51
C LYS A 427 -12.65 15.86 -31.75
N LYS A 428 -13.78 15.49 -32.36
CA LYS A 428 -14.11 14.09 -32.66
C LYS A 428 -13.46 13.68 -33.97
N HIS A 429 -12.60 12.66 -33.94
CA HIS A 429 -12.07 12.01 -35.14
C HIS A 429 -12.90 10.80 -35.54
N LYS A 430 -13.30 9.98 -34.55
CA LYS A 430 -14.20 8.85 -34.74
C LYS A 430 -15.11 8.71 -33.53
N TRP A 431 -16.35 8.32 -33.80
CA TRP A 431 -17.38 8.06 -32.79
C TRP A 431 -18.31 6.97 -33.32
N ALA A 432 -18.42 5.87 -32.61
CA ALA A 432 -19.22 4.72 -33.02
C ALA A 432 -19.92 4.10 -31.81
N ILE A 433 -21.16 3.66 -32.03
CA ILE A 433 -21.97 2.95 -31.05
C ILE A 433 -22.45 1.65 -31.70
N ALA A 434 -22.33 0.53 -31.01
CA ALA A 434 -22.82 -0.77 -31.46
C ALA A 434 -23.57 -1.50 -30.35
N PRO A 435 -24.58 -2.33 -30.66
CA PRO A 435 -25.20 -3.18 -29.65
C PRO A 435 -24.21 -4.24 -29.15
N LYS A 436 -24.12 -4.40 -27.82
CA LYS A 436 -23.41 -5.52 -27.17
C LYS A 436 -24.38 -6.67 -26.88
N SER A 437 -25.57 -6.32 -26.39
CA SER A 437 -26.68 -7.22 -26.10
C SER A 437 -28.01 -6.47 -26.29
N LYS A 438 -29.14 -7.04 -25.84
CA LYS A 438 -30.45 -6.38 -25.94
C LYS A 438 -30.48 -5.03 -25.20
N ASP A 439 -29.85 -4.98 -24.03
CA ASP A 439 -29.92 -3.84 -23.11
C ASP A 439 -28.57 -3.12 -22.93
N GLU A 440 -27.47 -3.66 -23.49
CA GLU A 440 -26.13 -3.08 -23.39
C GLU A 440 -25.61 -2.62 -24.75
N VAL A 441 -24.79 -1.57 -24.74
CA VAL A 441 -24.14 -1.00 -25.93
C VAL A 441 -22.64 -0.88 -25.72
N TYR A 442 -21.89 -0.94 -26.81
CA TYR A 442 -20.50 -0.50 -26.89
C TYR A 442 -20.45 0.92 -27.44
N LEU A 443 -19.59 1.74 -26.87
CA LEU A 443 -19.17 3.05 -27.33
C LEU A 443 -17.67 3.00 -27.62
N SER A 444 -17.27 3.53 -28.76
CA SER A 444 -15.85 3.75 -29.08
C SER A 444 -15.67 5.11 -29.70
N ALA A 445 -14.64 5.81 -29.24
CA ALA A 445 -14.39 7.19 -29.63
C ALA A 445 -12.91 7.46 -29.69
N LEU A 446 -12.53 8.29 -30.67
CA LEU A 446 -11.21 8.89 -30.75
C LEU A 446 -11.39 10.41 -30.76
N LEU A 447 -10.87 11.03 -29.71
CA LEU A 447 -11.10 12.42 -29.36
C LEU A 447 -9.75 13.14 -29.25
N GLU A 448 -9.60 14.32 -29.84
CA GLU A 448 -8.38 15.13 -29.76
C GLU A 448 -8.59 16.31 -28.80
N LYS A 449 -7.68 16.47 -27.84
CA LYS A 449 -7.71 17.57 -26.88
C LYS A 449 -7.41 18.90 -27.60
N PRO A 450 -8.29 19.92 -27.50
CA PRO A 450 -8.04 21.21 -28.14
C PRO A 450 -6.92 21.97 -27.44
N SER A 451 -6.31 22.92 -28.16
CA SER A 451 -5.48 23.94 -27.51
C SER A 451 -6.38 24.86 -26.69
N ARG A 452 -6.15 24.90 -25.38
CA ARG A 452 -6.77 25.88 -24.47
C ARG A 452 -5.71 26.90 -24.11
N ALA A 453 -5.41 27.81 -25.03
CA ALA A 453 -4.65 29.01 -24.70
C ALA A 453 -5.58 29.94 -23.92
N ILE A 454 -5.15 30.35 -22.73
CA ILE A 454 -5.75 31.48 -22.01
C ILE A 454 -5.07 32.75 -22.53
#